data_AF-A0A0F9NH38-F1
#
_entry.id   AF-A0A0F9NH38-F1
#
_cell.length_a   1.000
_cell.length_b   1.000
_cell.length_c   1.000
_cell.angle_alpha   90.00
_cell.angle_beta   90.00
_cell.angle_gamma   90.00
#
_symmetry.space_group_name_H-M   'P 1'
#
loop_
_entity.id
_entity.type
_entity.pdbx_description
1 polymer ?
#
loop_
_entity_poly.entity_id
_entity_poly.type
_entity_poly.pdbx_seq_one_letter_code
_entity_poly.pdbx_strand_id
1 'polypeptide(L)'
;MSLIMDDLIKSSLFSGFIFSAYGELGPQPIYIFPEYITEKELERLKEQNVEQKNLTLTLRDVTQISIKNLSLFISDQEFSSQEANYELQYFAILPYPDFNATSLTFFHYINNNFSETPTATAFSILVNENNRSFLYNNINRLKPVIIKFFESFDKNLVKNYPPQEEIKSFFITLFEELNDIEKNPSTPITSHRKLKILFCGLDDSGKTSFLLSIDRKYSKLIGLKPSTGANIKSIEALGATIFLWDLAGQKKFRTKYLDKAEIYLYEADLIFYFIDIKNNRRFEESIDYLLKIKSVLNKFNQSTPIVYVLSKGDSDIINSREIKENIKIIKGMLKDISTEEPLEYFITSIFQIFTILRAFSSGISKLSPNRNLINHNLKIFSNATKTYLTLLLSNDGLVLADFYSSRASKLTKISKSEELVNVFEVTAPQFAMLFKIFSKFKALRKEEAIFKVADSIILFKKIQVADNNMFILFLIDNEKRKEKIYSKLPDFLIHTKDLLLRFIA
;
A
#
# COMPACT_ATOMS: atom_id res chain seq x y z
N MET A 1 -30.84 -8.55 26.45
CA MET A 1 -30.30 -8.90 25.11
C MET A 1 -29.23 -7.90 24.63
N SER A 2 -29.09 -6.72 25.24
CA SER A 2 -27.98 -5.78 24.95
C SER A 2 -26.59 -6.36 25.20
N LEU A 3 -26.46 -7.20 26.24
CA LEU A 3 -25.21 -7.76 26.76
C LEU A 3 -24.37 -8.61 25.79
N ILE A 4 -24.97 -9.30 24.79
CA ILE A 4 -24.23 -10.32 24.03
C ILE A 4 -23.11 -9.71 23.19
N MET A 5 -23.36 -8.65 22.41
CA MET A 5 -22.35 -8.06 21.53
C MET A 5 -21.26 -7.34 22.33
N ASP A 6 -21.63 -6.58 23.35
CA ASP A 6 -20.68 -5.83 24.16
C ASP A 6 -19.77 -6.77 24.96
N ASP A 7 -20.32 -7.88 25.47
CA ASP A 7 -19.53 -8.88 26.20
C ASP A 7 -18.67 -9.72 25.25
N LEU A 8 -19.13 -9.99 24.02
CA LEU A 8 -18.33 -10.60 22.96
C LEU A 8 -17.11 -9.73 22.62
N ILE A 9 -17.34 -8.44 22.34
CA ILE A 9 -16.29 -7.46 22.06
C ILE A 9 -15.31 -7.37 23.23
N LYS A 10 -15.81 -7.38 24.48
CA LYS A 10 -14.92 -7.31 25.65
C LYS A 10 -13.93 -8.46 25.78
N SER A 11 -14.23 -9.61 25.16
CA SER A 11 -13.41 -10.82 25.19
C SER A 11 -12.48 -10.98 23.99
N SER A 12 -12.49 -10.02 23.07
CA SER A 12 -11.78 -10.06 21.79
C SER A 12 -10.72 -8.96 21.68
N LEU A 13 -9.77 -9.15 20.75
CA LEU A 13 -8.84 -8.10 20.31
C LEU A 13 -9.54 -6.94 19.60
N PHE A 14 -10.69 -7.19 18.96
CA PHE A 14 -11.51 -6.16 18.36
C PHE A 14 -12.19 -5.37 19.47
N SER A 15 -11.84 -4.10 19.60
CA SER A 15 -12.34 -3.24 20.67
C SER A 15 -13.62 -2.49 20.30
N GLY A 16 -14.02 -2.52 19.02
CA GLY A 16 -15.27 -1.94 18.59
C GLY A 16 -15.40 -1.76 17.08
N PHE A 17 -16.61 -1.43 16.65
CA PHE A 17 -17.03 -1.18 15.28
C PHE A 17 -17.68 0.20 15.19
N ILE A 18 -17.29 0.99 14.19
CA ILE A 18 -17.91 2.29 13.90
C ILE A 18 -18.26 2.33 12.41
N PHE A 19 -19.55 2.40 12.09
CA PHE A 19 -20.04 2.71 10.75
C PHE A 19 -20.42 4.19 10.70
N SER A 20 -19.80 4.93 9.77
CA SER A 20 -20.01 6.37 9.60
C SER A 20 -20.49 6.68 8.18
N ALA A 21 -21.32 7.71 8.04
CA ALA A 21 -21.78 8.20 6.75
C ALA A 21 -21.72 9.72 6.68
N TYR A 22 -21.56 10.26 5.47
CA TYR A 22 -21.64 11.70 5.22
C TYR A 22 -23.11 12.11 5.05
N GLY A 23 -23.70 12.73 6.09
CA GLY A 23 -25.07 13.22 6.06
C GLY A 23 -25.18 14.71 5.72
N GLU A 24 -26.39 15.27 5.80
CA GLU A 24 -26.65 16.70 5.51
C GLU A 24 -25.83 17.67 6.38
N LEU A 25 -25.57 17.28 7.64
CA LEU A 25 -24.79 18.07 8.60
C LEU A 25 -23.29 17.72 8.58
N GLY A 26 -22.87 16.86 7.65
CA GLY A 26 -21.49 16.40 7.50
C GLY A 26 -21.26 14.96 8.00
N PRO A 27 -19.99 14.58 8.23
CA PRO A 27 -19.61 13.26 8.71
C PRO A 27 -20.22 12.94 10.08
N GLN A 28 -20.90 11.81 10.20
CA GLN A 28 -21.47 11.37 11.48
C GLN A 28 -21.36 9.85 11.67
N PRO A 29 -21.20 9.38 12.91
CA PRO A 29 -21.35 7.96 13.22
C PRO A 29 -22.83 7.57 13.16
N ILE A 30 -23.11 6.44 12.52
CA ILE A 30 -24.46 5.90 12.34
C ILE A 30 -24.66 4.65 13.23
N TYR A 31 -23.69 3.72 13.22
CA TYR A 31 -23.72 2.52 14.06
C TYR A 31 -22.42 2.36 14.84
N ILE A 32 -22.52 2.06 16.13
CA ILE A 32 -21.41 2.02 17.08
C ILE A 32 -21.57 0.81 18.01
N PHE A 33 -20.58 -0.06 18.03
CA PHE A 33 -20.54 -1.24 18.91
C PHE A 33 -19.16 -1.34 19.58
N PRO A 34 -19.04 -1.43 20.92
CA PRO A 34 -20.11 -1.25 21.90
C PRO A 34 -20.60 0.20 21.93
N GLU A 35 -21.71 0.47 22.61
CA GLU A 35 -22.21 1.84 22.77
C GLU A 35 -21.17 2.73 23.48
N TYR A 36 -21.10 3.99 23.05
CA TYR A 36 -20.23 4.98 23.67
C TYR A 36 -20.75 5.35 25.06
N ILE A 37 -19.84 5.80 25.92
CA ILE A 37 -20.20 6.30 27.25
C ILE A 37 -20.25 7.83 27.30
N THR A 38 -20.94 8.36 28.30
CA THR A 38 -20.96 9.79 28.58
C THR A 38 -19.65 10.25 29.24
N GLU A 39 -19.32 11.54 29.09
CA GLU A 39 -18.12 12.11 29.76
C GLU A 39 -18.16 11.92 31.28
N LYS A 40 -19.36 12.00 31.89
CA LYS A 40 -19.57 11.77 33.33
C LYS A 40 -19.29 10.32 33.74
N GLU A 41 -19.66 9.35 32.90
CA GLU A 41 -19.34 7.94 33.15
C GLU A 41 -17.83 7.69 33.02
N LEU A 42 -17.18 8.35 32.05
CA LEU A 42 -15.73 8.27 31.88
C LEU A 42 -14.98 8.82 33.09
N GLU A 43 -15.42 9.97 33.63
CA GLU A 43 -14.86 10.56 34.86
C GLU A 43 -15.00 9.61 36.05
N ARG A 44 -16.19 9.02 36.26
CA ARG A 44 -16.41 8.03 37.33
C ARG A 44 -15.52 6.81 37.20
N LEU A 45 -15.31 6.30 35.98
CA LEU A 45 -14.44 5.15 35.74
C LEU A 45 -12.96 5.48 36.04
N LYS A 46 -12.51 6.70 35.74
CA LYS A 46 -11.15 7.16 36.07
C LYS A 46 -10.96 7.30 37.59
N GLU A 47 -11.96 7.82 38.30
CA GLU A 47 -11.93 7.95 39.78
C GLU A 47 -11.85 6.59 40.50
N GLN A 48 -12.41 5.53 39.90
CA GLN A 48 -12.43 4.19 40.48
C GLN A 48 -11.13 3.38 40.25
N ASN A 49 -10.12 3.94 39.57
CA ASN A 49 -8.86 3.24 39.22
C ASN A 49 -9.09 1.86 38.56
N VAL A 50 -10.18 1.69 37.82
CA VAL A 50 -10.44 0.44 37.12
C VAL A 50 -9.52 0.36 35.91
N GLU A 51 -8.58 -0.60 35.93
CA GLU A 51 -7.69 -0.87 34.80
C GLU A 51 -8.54 -1.34 33.61
N GLN A 52 -8.73 -0.46 32.63
CA GLN A 52 -9.59 -0.76 31.48
C GLN A 52 -8.86 -1.68 30.52
N LYS A 53 -9.33 -2.93 30.39
CA LYS A 53 -8.84 -3.87 29.37
C LYS A 53 -9.19 -3.45 27.94
N ASN A 54 -10.28 -2.68 27.76
CA ASN A 54 -10.86 -2.37 26.46
C ASN A 54 -10.99 -0.88 26.20
N LEU A 55 -11.04 -0.53 24.91
CA LEU A 55 -11.16 0.84 24.44
C LEU A 55 -12.53 1.40 24.81
N THR A 56 -12.56 2.44 25.63
CA THR A 56 -13.80 3.10 26.05
C THR A 56 -13.88 4.45 25.35
N LEU A 57 -14.87 4.62 24.47
CA LEU A 57 -15.02 5.82 23.65
C LEU A 57 -16.23 6.63 24.11
N THR A 58 -16.10 7.95 24.08
CA THR A 58 -17.20 8.90 24.22
C THR A 58 -17.81 9.21 22.86
N LEU A 59 -19.00 9.83 22.84
CA LEU A 59 -19.61 10.33 21.60
C LEU A 59 -18.65 11.27 20.85
N ARG A 60 -17.92 12.10 21.58
CA ARG A 60 -16.93 13.00 21.03
C ARG A 60 -15.83 12.23 20.29
N ASP A 61 -15.31 11.18 20.91
CA ASP A 61 -14.22 10.38 20.34
C ASP A 61 -14.68 9.67 19.07
N VAL A 62 -15.85 9.03 19.11
CA VAL A 62 -16.43 8.35 17.93
C VAL A 62 -16.70 9.34 16.80
N THR A 63 -17.22 10.52 17.12
CA THR A 63 -17.46 11.59 16.13
C THR A 63 -16.16 12.07 15.51
N GLN A 64 -15.09 12.23 16.29
CA GLN A 64 -13.77 12.60 15.78
C GLN A 64 -13.20 11.51 14.85
N ILE A 65 -13.39 10.23 15.17
CA ILE A 65 -13.03 9.11 14.28
C ILE A 65 -13.81 9.18 12.97
N SER A 66 -15.13 9.39 13.02
CA SER A 66 -15.99 9.51 11.83
C SER A 66 -15.59 10.67 10.93
N ILE A 67 -15.38 11.86 11.49
CA ILE A 67 -14.94 13.06 10.76
C ILE A 67 -13.60 12.80 10.09
N LYS A 68 -12.63 12.28 10.86
CA LYS A 68 -11.31 11.95 10.36
C LYS A 68 -11.42 11.01 9.16
N ASN A 69 -12.07 9.87 9.31
CA ASN A 69 -12.13 8.84 8.27
C ASN A 69 -12.81 9.35 7.00
N LEU A 70 -14.00 9.95 7.11
CA LEU A 70 -14.72 10.43 5.93
C LEU A 70 -14.00 11.60 5.24
N SER A 71 -13.28 12.45 5.99
CA SER A 71 -12.43 13.50 5.39
C SER A 71 -11.22 12.96 4.63
N LEU A 72 -10.75 11.74 4.95
CA LEU A 72 -9.68 11.06 4.21
C LEU A 72 -10.17 10.50 2.87
N PHE A 73 -11.47 10.17 2.79
CA PHE A 73 -12.07 9.52 1.64
C PHE A 73 -12.66 10.53 0.64
N ILE A 74 -13.34 11.54 1.18
CA ILE A 74 -14.06 12.56 0.42
C ILE A 74 -13.17 13.79 0.25
N SER A 75 -13.20 14.39 -0.92
CA SER A 75 -12.70 15.76 -1.10
C SER A 75 -13.83 16.70 -1.50
N ASP A 76 -13.73 17.97 -1.11
CA ASP A 76 -14.68 19.03 -1.47
C ASP A 76 -14.95 19.15 -2.99
N GLN A 77 -14.12 18.54 -3.84
CA GLN A 77 -14.26 18.58 -5.29
C GLN A 77 -15.08 17.44 -5.89
N GLU A 78 -15.26 16.30 -5.19
CA GLU A 78 -15.98 15.13 -5.73
C GLU A 78 -17.49 15.37 -5.87
N PHE A 79 -18.08 16.25 -5.05
CA PHE A 79 -19.49 16.64 -5.17
C PHE A 79 -19.80 17.51 -6.40
N SER A 80 -18.80 17.93 -7.17
CA SER A 80 -18.97 18.89 -8.27
C SER A 80 -18.73 18.34 -9.68
N SER A 81 -18.27 17.08 -9.82
CA SER A 81 -17.87 16.52 -11.11
C SER A 81 -18.69 15.31 -11.53
N GLN A 82 -19.15 15.31 -12.79
CA GLN A 82 -19.81 14.18 -13.47
C GLN A 82 -18.87 12.97 -13.69
N GLU A 83 -17.69 12.93 -13.04
CA GLU A 83 -16.63 11.93 -13.23
C GLU A 83 -16.33 11.11 -11.95
N ALA A 84 -17.11 11.27 -10.87
CA ALA A 84 -16.93 10.49 -9.64
C ALA A 84 -17.24 9.00 -9.89
N ASN A 85 -16.26 8.13 -9.62
CA ASN A 85 -16.45 6.69 -9.74
C ASN A 85 -16.92 6.11 -8.39
N TYR A 86 -18.24 5.96 -8.26
CA TYR A 86 -18.89 5.48 -7.04
C TYR A 86 -18.75 3.97 -6.80
N GLU A 87 -18.09 3.22 -7.70
CA GLU A 87 -17.78 1.79 -7.48
C GLU A 87 -16.48 1.58 -6.70
N LEU A 88 -15.76 2.65 -6.35
CA LEU A 88 -14.48 2.56 -5.68
C LEU A 88 -14.62 2.12 -4.22
N GLN A 89 -13.87 1.06 -3.87
CA GLN A 89 -13.76 0.52 -2.53
C GLN A 89 -12.30 0.60 -2.05
N TYR A 90 -12.09 1.14 -0.86
CA TYR A 90 -10.76 1.27 -0.26
C TYR A 90 -10.69 0.64 1.13
N PHE A 91 -9.49 0.18 1.48
CA PHE A 91 -9.16 -0.19 2.84
C PHE A 91 -7.96 0.65 3.29
N ALA A 92 -7.96 1.07 4.55
CA ALA A 92 -6.79 1.69 5.18
C ALA A 92 -6.66 1.24 6.63
N ILE A 93 -5.43 1.16 7.12
CA ILE A 93 -5.15 1.03 8.55
C ILE A 93 -4.82 2.41 9.11
N LEU A 94 -5.63 2.88 10.06
CA LEU A 94 -5.65 4.27 10.52
C LEU A 94 -5.34 4.37 12.03
N PRO A 95 -4.36 5.19 12.44
CA PRO A 95 -4.07 5.43 13.84
C PRO A 95 -5.01 6.46 14.48
N TYR A 96 -5.30 6.26 15.76
CA TYR A 96 -5.89 7.27 16.64
C TYR A 96 -5.10 7.33 17.96
N PRO A 97 -3.96 8.04 17.97
CA PRO A 97 -3.08 8.10 19.13
C PRO A 97 -3.78 8.63 20.38
N ASP A 98 -4.68 9.60 20.22
CA ASP A 98 -5.44 10.22 21.31
C ASP A 98 -6.34 9.22 22.05
N PHE A 99 -6.72 8.12 21.38
CA PHE A 99 -7.57 7.05 21.94
C PHE A 99 -6.81 5.75 22.18
N ASN A 100 -5.49 5.74 21.97
CA ASN A 100 -4.66 4.53 21.99
C ASN A 100 -5.23 3.39 21.12
N ALA A 101 -5.74 3.75 19.93
CA ALA A 101 -6.44 2.84 19.04
C ALA A 101 -5.86 2.87 17.63
N THR A 102 -6.06 1.78 16.89
CA THR A 102 -5.89 1.73 15.43
C THR A 102 -7.11 1.02 14.83
N SER A 103 -7.55 1.41 13.63
CA SER A 103 -8.60 0.69 12.90
C SER A 103 -8.12 0.11 11.59
N LEU A 104 -8.77 -0.98 11.16
CA LEU A 104 -8.92 -1.32 9.75
C LEU A 104 -10.24 -0.69 9.28
N THR A 105 -10.16 0.27 8.36
CA THR A 105 -11.31 1.00 7.86
C THR A 105 -11.59 0.66 6.40
N PHE A 106 -12.82 0.28 6.10
CA PHE A 106 -13.38 0.07 4.77
C PHE A 106 -14.14 1.31 4.34
N PHE A 107 -13.84 1.81 3.15
CA PHE A 107 -14.47 2.99 2.55
C PHE A 107 -15.19 2.58 1.28
N HIS A 108 -16.46 2.94 1.17
CA HIS A 108 -17.27 2.70 -0.01
C HIS A 108 -18.41 3.71 -0.10
N TYR A 109 -18.99 3.79 -1.29
CA TYR A 109 -20.21 4.55 -1.53
C TYR A 109 -21.44 3.63 -1.46
N ILE A 110 -22.53 4.16 -0.90
CA ILE A 110 -23.84 3.49 -0.91
C ILE A 110 -24.86 4.30 -1.71
N ASN A 111 -25.68 3.60 -2.50
CA ASN A 111 -26.76 4.23 -3.26
C ASN A 111 -28.04 4.23 -2.44
N ASN A 112 -28.37 5.41 -1.90
CA ASN A 112 -29.52 5.60 -1.03
C ASN A 112 -30.57 6.47 -1.72
N ASN A 113 -31.85 6.18 -1.48
CA ASN A 113 -32.97 6.89 -2.11
C ASN A 113 -33.24 8.28 -1.50
N PHE A 114 -32.59 8.61 -0.38
CA PHE A 114 -32.75 9.87 0.35
C PHE A 114 -31.59 10.85 0.15
N SER A 115 -30.67 10.54 -0.77
CA SER A 115 -29.59 11.43 -1.18
C SER A 115 -29.55 11.49 -2.71
N GLU A 116 -29.31 12.68 -3.27
CA GLU A 116 -29.21 12.87 -4.72
C GLU A 116 -27.94 12.22 -5.30
N THR A 117 -26.88 12.11 -4.49
CA THR A 117 -25.63 11.46 -4.84
C THR A 117 -25.36 10.25 -3.94
N PRO A 118 -24.61 9.25 -4.42
CA PRO A 118 -24.18 8.14 -3.58
C PRO A 118 -23.47 8.65 -2.32
N THR A 119 -23.82 8.08 -1.16
CA THR A 119 -23.33 8.53 0.14
C THR A 119 -22.00 7.87 0.44
N ALA A 120 -20.98 8.68 0.74
CA ALA A 120 -19.70 8.17 1.19
C ALA A 120 -19.81 7.62 2.62
N THR A 121 -19.24 6.43 2.83
CA THR A 121 -19.27 5.74 4.12
C THR A 121 -17.89 5.24 4.54
N ALA A 122 -17.72 5.04 5.84
CA ALA A 122 -16.52 4.48 6.43
C ALA A 122 -16.89 3.50 7.55
N PHE A 123 -16.53 2.22 7.40
CA PHE A 123 -16.68 1.20 8.42
C PHE A 123 -15.34 0.86 9.06
N SER A 124 -15.20 1.07 10.37
CA SER A 124 -13.94 0.93 11.09
C SER A 124 -14.01 -0.19 12.12
N ILE A 125 -13.12 -1.16 12.01
CA ILE A 125 -12.85 -2.18 13.02
C ILE A 125 -11.68 -1.70 13.88
N LEU A 126 -11.95 -1.37 15.14
CA LEU A 126 -10.97 -0.86 16.09
C LEU A 126 -10.27 -2.00 16.84
N VAL A 127 -8.98 -1.81 17.09
CA VAL A 127 -8.17 -2.57 18.05
C VAL A 127 -7.37 -1.59 18.90
N ASN A 128 -6.93 -2.02 20.08
CA ASN A 128 -5.93 -1.28 20.85
C ASN A 128 -4.63 -1.11 20.03
N GLU A 129 -3.95 0.03 20.14
CA GLU A 129 -2.72 0.33 19.41
C GLU A 129 -1.65 -0.76 19.56
N ASN A 130 -1.57 -1.38 20.74
CA ASN A 130 -0.64 -2.49 21.02
C ASN A 130 -0.90 -3.74 20.16
N ASN A 131 -2.13 -3.90 19.67
CA ASN A 131 -2.58 -5.02 18.85
C ASN A 131 -2.63 -4.68 17.35
N ARG A 132 -2.17 -3.50 16.93
CA ARG A 132 -2.25 -3.05 15.52
C ARG A 132 -1.67 -4.05 14.51
N SER A 133 -0.64 -4.79 14.89
CA SER A 133 0.02 -5.79 14.03
C SER A 133 -0.94 -6.90 13.59
N PHE A 134 -1.93 -7.25 14.41
CA PHE A 134 -2.96 -8.21 14.06
C PHE A 134 -3.70 -7.79 12.78
N LEU A 135 -4.06 -6.50 12.67
CA LEU A 135 -4.73 -5.96 11.49
C LEU A 135 -3.85 -6.06 10.25
N TYR A 136 -2.57 -5.69 10.36
CA TYR A 136 -1.62 -5.78 9.24
C TYR A 136 -1.45 -7.23 8.75
N ASN A 137 -1.27 -8.16 9.69
CA ASN A 137 -0.92 -9.54 9.36
C ASN A 137 -2.12 -10.35 8.86
N ASN A 138 -3.35 -9.95 9.21
CA ASN A 138 -4.58 -10.64 8.82
C ASN A 138 -5.40 -9.86 7.78
N ILE A 139 -4.93 -8.72 7.26
CA ILE A 139 -5.71 -7.85 6.36
C ILE A 139 -6.29 -8.60 5.15
N ASN A 140 -5.52 -9.52 4.55
CA ASN A 140 -5.97 -10.28 3.38
C ASN A 140 -7.08 -11.31 3.70
N ARG A 141 -7.23 -11.69 4.97
CA ARG A 141 -8.31 -12.55 5.46
C ARG A 141 -9.51 -11.74 5.96
N LEU A 142 -9.25 -10.55 6.51
CA LEU A 142 -10.28 -9.63 7.00
C LEU A 142 -11.05 -8.96 5.82
N LYS A 143 -10.35 -8.53 4.77
CA LYS A 143 -10.99 -7.82 3.63
C LYS A 143 -12.14 -8.60 2.99
N PRO A 144 -11.99 -9.89 2.62
CA PRO A 144 -13.08 -10.64 1.99
C PRO A 144 -14.32 -10.78 2.87
N VAL A 145 -14.13 -10.98 4.19
CA VAL A 145 -15.22 -11.03 5.17
C VAL A 145 -15.99 -9.70 5.20
N ILE A 146 -15.26 -8.58 5.24
CA ILE A 146 -15.85 -7.23 5.27
C ILE A 146 -16.59 -6.93 3.96
N ILE A 147 -16.00 -7.23 2.79
CA ILE A 147 -16.63 -7.01 1.48
C ILE A 147 -17.93 -7.81 1.39
N LYS A 148 -17.88 -9.12 1.67
CA LYS A 148 -19.05 -10.01 1.65
C LYS A 148 -20.15 -9.53 2.59
N PHE A 149 -19.80 -9.02 3.76
CA PHE A 149 -20.75 -8.42 4.68
C PHE A 149 -21.49 -7.25 4.03
N PHE A 150 -20.76 -6.25 3.48
CA PHE A 150 -21.37 -5.05 2.89
C PHE A 150 -22.15 -5.31 1.60
N GLU A 151 -21.79 -6.31 0.81
CA GLU A 151 -22.59 -6.76 -0.36
C GLU A 151 -24.04 -7.13 0.01
N SER A 152 -24.25 -7.59 1.26
CA SER A 152 -25.56 -7.90 1.80
C SER A 152 -26.14 -6.79 2.67
N PHE A 153 -25.31 -6.17 3.51
CA PHE A 153 -25.74 -5.20 4.51
C PHE A 153 -26.23 -3.90 3.88
N ASP A 154 -25.57 -3.41 2.83
CA ASP A 154 -25.90 -2.13 2.17
C ASP A 154 -27.34 -2.09 1.64
N LYS A 155 -27.93 -3.25 1.30
CA LYS A 155 -29.33 -3.36 0.84
C LYS A 155 -30.33 -2.91 1.90
N ASN A 156 -29.96 -2.96 3.18
CA ASN A 156 -30.80 -2.50 4.29
C ASN A 156 -30.74 -0.98 4.49
N LEU A 157 -29.78 -0.29 3.85
CA LEU A 157 -29.55 1.15 4.03
C LEU A 157 -30.13 2.02 2.90
N VAL A 158 -30.79 1.40 1.92
CA VAL A 158 -31.28 2.09 0.71
C VAL A 158 -32.35 3.13 1.03
N LYS A 159 -33.25 2.85 1.99
CA LYS A 159 -34.42 3.72 2.28
C LYS A 159 -34.18 4.72 3.41
N ASN A 160 -33.44 4.31 4.44
CA ASN A 160 -33.07 5.09 5.61
C ASN A 160 -31.88 4.41 6.30
N TYR A 161 -31.41 4.98 7.42
CA TYR A 161 -30.59 4.25 8.38
C TYR A 161 -31.53 3.68 9.47
N PRO A 162 -31.79 2.36 9.50
CA PRO A 162 -32.60 1.75 10.56
C PRO A 162 -31.99 1.97 11.95
N PRO A 163 -32.79 1.94 13.02
CA PRO A 163 -32.28 1.95 14.40
C PRO A 163 -31.24 0.87 14.64
N GLN A 164 -30.22 1.17 15.46
CA GLN A 164 -29.10 0.27 15.76
C GLN A 164 -29.56 -1.13 16.25
N GLU A 165 -30.63 -1.18 17.04
CA GLU A 165 -31.19 -2.44 17.56
C GLU A 165 -31.69 -3.37 16.46
N GLU A 166 -32.16 -2.84 15.33
CA GLU A 166 -32.66 -3.64 14.20
C GLU A 166 -31.53 -4.25 13.37
N ILE A 167 -30.36 -3.60 13.33
CA ILE A 167 -29.20 -4.05 12.53
C ILE A 167 -28.19 -4.85 13.35
N LYS A 168 -28.36 -4.92 14.67
CA LYS A 168 -27.39 -5.52 15.61
C LYS A 168 -27.04 -6.96 15.28
N SER A 169 -28.02 -7.76 14.82
CA SER A 169 -27.81 -9.16 14.45
C SER A 169 -26.80 -9.35 13.32
N PHE A 170 -26.79 -8.44 12.33
CA PHE A 170 -25.82 -8.48 11.23
C PHE A 170 -24.39 -8.29 11.76
N PHE A 171 -24.18 -7.35 12.68
CA PHE A 171 -22.87 -7.10 13.27
C PHE A 171 -22.40 -8.23 14.20
N ILE A 172 -23.32 -8.93 14.87
CA ILE A 172 -22.99 -10.16 15.61
C ILE A 172 -22.46 -11.23 14.67
N THR A 173 -23.13 -11.48 13.54
CA THR A 173 -22.65 -12.44 12.53
C THR A 173 -21.29 -12.05 11.96
N LEU A 174 -21.09 -10.75 11.67
CA LEU A 174 -19.78 -10.26 11.24
C LEU A 174 -18.71 -10.51 12.31
N PHE A 175 -19.02 -10.23 13.59
CA PHE A 175 -18.10 -10.45 14.69
C PHE A 175 -17.70 -11.92 14.82
N GLU A 176 -18.64 -12.85 14.67
CA GLU A 176 -18.36 -14.29 14.70
C GLU A 176 -17.36 -14.71 13.60
N GLU A 177 -17.58 -14.26 12.36
CA GLU A 177 -16.64 -14.53 11.25
C GLU A 177 -15.24 -13.91 11.51
N LEU A 178 -15.18 -12.71 12.11
CA LEU A 178 -13.92 -12.06 12.46
C LEU A 178 -13.20 -12.75 13.63
N ASN A 179 -13.94 -13.23 14.63
CA ASN A 179 -13.41 -13.93 15.79
C ASN A 179 -12.77 -15.27 15.42
N ASP A 180 -13.27 -15.93 14.38
CA ASP A 180 -12.65 -17.15 13.84
C ASP A 180 -11.24 -16.88 13.25
N ILE A 181 -11.03 -15.69 12.67
CA ILE A 181 -9.71 -15.23 12.22
C ILE A 181 -8.81 -14.91 13.42
N GLU A 182 -9.37 -14.27 14.46
CA GLU A 182 -8.65 -13.98 15.70
C GLU A 182 -8.14 -15.24 16.40
N LYS A 183 -8.97 -16.27 16.52
CA LYS A 183 -8.61 -17.55 17.15
C LYS A 183 -7.56 -18.34 16.37
N ASN A 184 -7.48 -18.12 15.06
CA ASN A 184 -6.55 -18.78 14.17
C ASN A 184 -5.74 -17.75 13.37
N PRO A 185 -4.89 -16.93 14.02
CA PRO A 185 -4.20 -15.84 13.33
C PRO A 185 -3.15 -16.39 12.38
N SER A 186 -2.89 -15.68 11.27
CA SER A 186 -1.89 -16.09 10.28
C SER A 186 -0.47 -16.14 10.85
N THR A 187 -0.19 -15.28 11.83
CA THR A 187 1.08 -15.07 12.53
C THR A 187 0.80 -14.77 14.01
N PRO A 188 1.75 -15.02 14.92
CA PRO A 188 1.63 -14.59 16.31
C PRO A 188 1.48 -13.06 16.40
N ILE A 189 0.63 -12.59 17.32
CA ILE A 189 0.46 -11.16 17.61
C ILE A 189 1.77 -10.66 18.24
N THR A 190 2.45 -9.74 17.55
CA THR A 190 3.70 -9.13 18.01
C THR A 190 3.62 -7.62 17.95
N SER A 191 4.26 -6.89 18.86
CA SER A 191 4.20 -5.42 18.87
C SER A 191 4.91 -4.77 17.66
N HIS A 192 5.81 -5.50 17.00
CA HIS A 192 6.62 -5.00 15.87
C HIS A 192 6.26 -5.75 14.60
N ARG A 193 5.79 -5.01 13.59
CA ARG A 193 5.44 -5.57 12.28
C ARG A 193 6.68 -6.18 11.63
N LYS A 194 6.60 -7.44 11.24
CA LYS A 194 7.66 -8.16 10.51
C LYS A 194 7.13 -8.51 9.13
N LEU A 195 7.91 -8.20 8.09
CA LEU A 195 7.56 -8.54 6.71
C LEU A 195 8.60 -9.50 6.14
N LYS A 196 8.17 -10.51 5.39
CA LYS A 196 9.02 -11.48 4.73
C LYS A 196 8.94 -11.31 3.22
N ILE A 197 10.03 -10.86 2.63
CA ILE A 197 10.16 -10.69 1.17
C ILE A 197 11.10 -11.77 0.64
N LEU A 198 10.61 -12.56 -0.32
CA LEU A 198 11.39 -13.63 -0.95
C LEU A 198 11.94 -13.20 -2.31
N PHE A 199 13.20 -13.54 -2.56
CA PHE A 199 13.84 -13.41 -3.86
C PHE A 199 13.99 -14.82 -4.44
N CYS A 200 13.18 -15.14 -5.43
CA CYS A 200 13.02 -16.48 -6.00
C CYS A 200 13.39 -16.50 -7.49
N GLY A 201 13.82 -17.66 -7.99
CA GLY A 201 14.19 -17.87 -9.40
C GLY A 201 15.39 -18.79 -9.54
N LEU A 202 15.75 -19.16 -10.77
CA LEU A 202 16.83 -20.10 -11.04
C LEU A 202 18.21 -19.56 -10.62
N ASP A 203 19.20 -20.45 -10.48
CA ASP A 203 20.58 -20.04 -10.33
C ASP A 203 21.02 -19.12 -11.47
N ASP A 204 21.92 -18.19 -11.17
CA ASP A 204 22.41 -17.16 -12.11
C ASP A 204 21.34 -16.18 -12.64
N SER A 205 20.13 -16.17 -12.08
CA SER A 205 19.07 -15.22 -12.49
C SER A 205 19.28 -13.78 -11.99
N GLY A 206 20.35 -13.48 -11.24
CA GLY A 206 20.69 -12.12 -10.78
C GLY A 206 20.11 -11.66 -9.44
N LYS A 207 19.49 -12.55 -8.65
CA LYS A 207 18.88 -12.23 -7.33
C LYS A 207 19.83 -11.54 -6.34
N THR A 208 20.97 -12.17 -6.06
CA THR A 208 21.96 -11.64 -5.13
C THR A 208 22.55 -10.32 -5.62
N SER A 209 22.78 -10.20 -6.93
CA SER A 209 23.27 -8.96 -7.56
C SER A 209 22.26 -7.82 -7.44
N PHE A 210 20.96 -8.12 -7.57
CA PHE A 210 19.87 -7.16 -7.39
C PHE A 210 19.85 -6.62 -5.95
N LEU A 211 19.93 -7.51 -4.95
CA LEU A 211 19.98 -7.13 -3.53
C LEU A 211 21.22 -6.29 -3.19
N LEU A 212 22.40 -6.67 -3.68
CA LEU A 212 23.63 -5.90 -3.49
C LEU A 212 23.55 -4.51 -4.14
N SER A 213 22.84 -4.40 -5.27
CA SER A 213 22.63 -3.14 -5.97
C SER A 213 21.72 -2.20 -5.18
N ILE A 214 20.64 -2.71 -4.58
CA ILE A 214 19.78 -1.93 -3.65
C ILE A 214 20.62 -1.40 -2.48
N ASP A 215 21.49 -2.24 -1.93
CA ASP A 215 22.41 -1.90 -0.85
C ASP A 215 23.56 -0.97 -1.26
N ARG A 216 23.67 -0.62 -2.54
CA ARG A 216 24.79 0.13 -3.13
C ARG A 216 26.17 -0.51 -2.87
N LYS A 217 26.21 -1.84 -2.67
CA LYS A 217 27.43 -2.63 -2.42
C LYS A 217 28.05 -3.13 -3.73
N TYR A 218 28.31 -2.22 -4.66
CA TYR A 218 28.79 -2.54 -6.01
C TYR A 218 30.14 -3.28 -6.02
N SER A 219 31.01 -3.00 -5.04
CA SER A 219 32.30 -3.70 -4.90
C SER A 219 32.16 -5.21 -4.68
N LYS A 220 31.00 -5.66 -4.16
CA LYS A 220 30.70 -7.08 -3.93
C LYS A 220 30.11 -7.79 -5.16
N LEU A 221 29.83 -7.07 -6.25
CA LEU A 221 29.30 -7.67 -7.47
C LEU A 221 30.37 -8.45 -8.25
N ILE A 222 31.62 -8.01 -8.15
CA ILE A 222 32.76 -8.65 -8.83
C ILE A 222 33.12 -9.93 -8.09
N GLY A 223 33.21 -11.05 -8.81
CA GLY A 223 33.61 -12.34 -8.22
C GLY A 223 32.53 -13.00 -7.36
N LEU A 224 31.25 -12.65 -7.55
CA LEU A 224 30.12 -13.30 -6.89
C LEU A 224 30.16 -14.82 -7.13
N LYS A 225 30.17 -15.59 -6.03
CA LYS A 225 30.04 -17.04 -6.05
C LYS A 225 28.55 -17.44 -5.99
N PRO A 226 28.18 -18.63 -6.48
CA PRO A 226 26.83 -19.14 -6.33
C PRO A 226 26.38 -19.14 -4.86
N SER A 227 25.22 -18.54 -4.58
CA SER A 227 24.65 -18.48 -3.23
C SER A 227 24.37 -19.88 -2.71
N THR A 228 24.60 -20.11 -1.42
CA THR A 228 24.38 -21.38 -0.75
C THR A 228 23.28 -21.25 0.29
N GLY A 229 22.20 -22.03 0.14
CA GLY A 229 21.08 -21.97 1.07
C GLY A 229 20.33 -20.63 1.01
N ALA A 230 19.56 -20.34 2.06
CA ALA A 230 18.81 -19.10 2.17
C ALA A 230 19.64 -18.08 2.98
N ASN A 231 19.93 -16.92 2.39
CA ASN A 231 20.57 -15.83 3.10
C ASN A 231 19.50 -14.82 3.53
N ILE A 232 19.49 -14.44 4.81
CA ILE A 232 18.47 -13.56 5.39
C ILE A 232 19.14 -12.27 5.84
N LYS A 233 18.59 -11.15 5.40
CA LYS A 233 18.97 -9.81 5.86
C LYS A 233 17.74 -9.08 6.36
N SER A 234 17.85 -8.32 7.44
CA SER A 234 16.81 -7.37 7.87
C SER A 234 17.12 -5.95 7.41
N ILE A 235 16.06 -5.19 7.11
CA ILE A 235 16.07 -3.74 6.93
C ILE A 235 14.87 -3.15 7.68
N GLU A 236 14.97 -1.91 8.13
CA GLU A 236 13.84 -1.16 8.69
C GLU A 236 13.25 -0.27 7.61
N ALA A 237 11.98 -0.52 7.23
CA ALA A 237 11.25 0.26 6.24
C ALA A 237 9.74 0.04 6.39
N LEU A 238 8.90 0.99 5.95
CA LEU A 238 7.43 0.89 6.07
C LEU A 238 6.92 0.68 7.50
N GLY A 239 7.67 1.15 8.50
CA GLY A 239 7.35 0.87 9.90
C GLY A 239 7.42 -0.59 10.32
N ALA A 240 8.21 -1.37 9.61
CA ALA A 240 8.37 -2.79 9.81
C ALA A 240 9.83 -3.20 9.70
N THR A 241 10.17 -4.24 10.45
CA THR A 241 11.38 -5.01 10.17
C THR A 241 11.11 -5.91 8.98
N ILE A 242 11.70 -5.59 7.83
CA ILE A 242 11.57 -6.38 6.61
C ILE A 242 12.74 -7.36 6.51
N PHE A 243 12.43 -8.66 6.50
CA PHE A 243 13.36 -9.75 6.22
C PHE A 243 13.40 -10.04 4.73
N LEU A 244 14.55 -9.76 4.10
CA LEU A 244 14.86 -10.09 2.73
C LEU A 244 15.52 -11.46 2.67
N TRP A 245 14.85 -12.43 2.05
CA TRP A 245 15.34 -13.80 1.89
C TRP A 245 15.85 -14.02 0.47
N ASP A 246 17.17 -14.09 0.31
CA ASP A 246 17.81 -14.50 -0.94
C ASP A 246 17.88 -16.03 -0.99
N LEU A 247 17.03 -16.64 -1.80
CA LEU A 247 16.95 -18.09 -1.94
C LEU A 247 17.87 -18.58 -3.06
N ALA A 248 18.81 -19.46 -2.74
CA ALA A 248 19.71 -20.04 -3.73
C ALA A 248 18.95 -20.79 -4.85
N GLY A 249 19.23 -20.43 -6.10
CA GLY A 249 18.44 -20.93 -7.24
C GLY A 249 18.82 -22.31 -7.79
N GLN A 250 19.88 -22.94 -7.27
CA GLN A 250 20.31 -24.24 -7.80
C GLN A 250 19.24 -25.31 -7.51
N LYS A 251 19.08 -26.27 -8.42
CA LYS A 251 18.02 -27.29 -8.37
C LYS A 251 17.89 -27.97 -7.00
N LYS A 252 19.01 -28.33 -6.37
CA LYS A 252 19.05 -28.95 -5.02
C LYS A 252 18.37 -28.10 -3.95
N PHE A 253 18.60 -26.78 -3.94
CA PHE A 253 17.99 -25.90 -2.94
C PHE A 253 16.54 -25.60 -3.28
N ARG A 254 16.19 -25.42 -4.56
CA ARG A 254 14.80 -25.24 -4.98
C ARG A 254 13.90 -26.40 -4.55
N THR A 255 14.36 -27.65 -4.73
CA THR A 255 13.67 -28.83 -4.22
C THR A 255 13.50 -28.75 -2.70
N LYS A 256 14.58 -28.48 -1.96
CA LYS A 256 14.52 -28.32 -0.49
C LYS A 256 13.52 -27.25 -0.04
N TYR A 257 13.43 -26.12 -0.74
CA TYR A 257 12.51 -25.03 -0.38
C TYR A 257 11.04 -25.41 -0.61
N LEU A 258 10.75 -26.21 -1.63
CA LEU A 258 9.41 -26.76 -1.86
C LEU A 258 9.08 -27.84 -0.84
N ASP A 259 10.02 -28.75 -0.54
CA ASP A 259 9.82 -29.82 0.44
C ASP A 259 9.61 -29.28 1.86
N LYS A 260 10.28 -28.18 2.19
CA LYS A 260 10.18 -27.49 3.49
C LYS A 260 9.45 -26.14 3.36
N ALA A 261 8.42 -26.11 2.52
CA ALA A 261 7.66 -24.90 2.20
C ALA A 261 7.15 -24.13 3.42
N GLU A 262 6.76 -24.82 4.49
CA GLU A 262 6.32 -24.20 5.75
C GLU A 262 7.39 -23.29 6.38
N ILE A 263 8.67 -23.57 6.13
CA ILE A 263 9.77 -22.75 6.65
C ILE A 263 10.08 -21.60 5.67
N TYR A 264 10.20 -21.92 4.38
CA TYR A 264 10.74 -20.98 3.40
C TYR A 264 9.68 -20.10 2.74
N LEU A 265 8.50 -20.64 2.44
CA LEU A 265 7.47 -19.98 1.63
C LEU A 265 6.28 -19.49 2.46
N TYR A 266 5.97 -20.13 3.59
CA TYR A 266 4.91 -19.69 4.49
C TYR A 266 5.16 -18.25 4.98
N GLU A 267 4.07 -17.50 5.18
CA GLU A 267 4.09 -16.07 5.56
C GLU A 267 4.90 -15.17 4.63
N ALA A 268 5.09 -15.53 3.36
CA ALA A 268 5.68 -14.60 2.40
C ALA A 268 4.72 -13.44 2.12
N ASP A 269 5.14 -12.21 2.40
CA ASP A 269 4.37 -11.00 2.13
C ASP A 269 4.55 -10.50 0.69
N LEU A 270 5.70 -10.80 0.07
CA LEU A 270 6.01 -10.41 -1.31
C LEU A 270 7.06 -11.36 -1.90
N ILE A 271 6.92 -11.66 -3.19
CA ILE A 271 7.92 -12.42 -3.94
C ILE A 271 8.42 -11.59 -5.11
N PHE A 272 9.74 -11.40 -5.19
CA PHE A 272 10.40 -11.02 -6.44
C PHE A 272 10.82 -12.28 -7.18
N TYR A 273 10.24 -12.52 -8.35
CA TYR A 273 10.54 -13.70 -9.16
C TYR A 273 11.43 -13.34 -10.37
N PHE A 274 12.64 -13.88 -10.40
CA PHE A 274 13.67 -13.52 -11.37
C PHE A 274 13.75 -14.51 -12.52
N ILE A 275 13.71 -13.98 -13.75
CA ILE A 275 13.91 -14.71 -15.00
C ILE A 275 15.05 -14.03 -15.75
N ASP A 276 16.12 -14.78 -16.05
CA ASP A 276 17.23 -14.28 -16.88
C ASP A 276 16.81 -14.26 -18.35
N ILE A 277 16.63 -13.08 -18.93
CA ILE A 277 16.13 -12.94 -20.31
C ILE A 277 17.10 -13.47 -21.39
N LYS A 278 18.37 -13.72 -21.04
CA LYS A 278 19.38 -14.23 -21.96
C LYS A 278 19.37 -15.76 -22.02
N ASN A 279 18.71 -16.44 -21.09
CA ASN A 279 18.78 -17.89 -20.95
C ASN A 279 17.51 -18.60 -21.43
N ASN A 280 17.24 -18.51 -22.74
CA ASN A 280 16.04 -19.07 -23.36
C ASN A 280 15.83 -20.57 -23.09
N ARG A 281 16.91 -21.35 -23.02
CA ARG A 281 16.89 -22.79 -22.75
C ARG A 281 16.28 -23.15 -21.39
N ARG A 282 16.22 -22.20 -20.45
CA ARG A 282 15.75 -22.42 -19.08
C ARG A 282 14.44 -21.71 -18.76
N PHE A 283 13.76 -21.10 -19.74
CA PHE A 283 12.47 -20.44 -19.50
C PHE A 283 11.44 -21.43 -18.96
N GLU A 284 11.28 -22.59 -19.58
CA GLU A 284 10.35 -23.63 -19.12
C GLU A 284 10.67 -24.10 -17.69
N GLU A 285 11.95 -24.35 -17.39
CA GLU A 285 12.39 -24.73 -16.04
C GLU A 285 12.07 -23.64 -15.01
N SER A 286 12.25 -22.38 -15.39
CA SER A 286 11.93 -21.23 -14.54
C SER A 286 10.43 -21.12 -14.33
N ILE A 287 9.62 -21.32 -15.35
CA ILE A 287 8.16 -21.22 -15.26
C ILE A 287 7.58 -22.39 -14.45
N ASP A 288 8.07 -23.62 -14.63
CA ASP A 288 7.71 -24.78 -13.81
C ASP A 288 8.00 -24.53 -12.32
N TYR A 289 9.15 -23.92 -12.00
CA TYR A 289 9.46 -23.58 -10.61
C TYR A 289 8.50 -22.54 -10.03
N LEU A 290 8.13 -21.52 -10.81
CA LEU A 290 7.14 -20.52 -10.40
C LEU A 290 5.77 -21.16 -10.14
N LEU A 291 5.32 -22.06 -11.01
CA LEU A 291 4.07 -22.79 -10.84
C LEU A 291 4.04 -23.61 -9.55
N LYS A 292 5.17 -24.28 -9.23
CA LYS A 292 5.30 -25.02 -7.96
C LYS A 292 5.23 -24.10 -6.74
N ILE A 293 5.86 -22.94 -6.79
CA ILE A 293 5.73 -21.92 -5.72
C ILE A 293 4.26 -21.49 -5.58
N LYS A 294 3.59 -21.11 -6.68
CA LYS A 294 2.17 -20.70 -6.65
C LYS A 294 1.27 -21.80 -6.10
N SER A 295 1.49 -23.06 -6.49
CA SER A 295 0.76 -24.21 -5.96
C SER A 295 0.90 -24.34 -4.44
N VAL A 296 2.11 -24.14 -3.91
CA VAL A 296 2.36 -24.15 -2.47
C VAL A 296 1.65 -22.99 -1.76
N LEU A 297 1.74 -21.77 -2.29
CA LEU A 297 1.07 -20.60 -1.71
C LEU A 297 -0.46 -20.80 -1.66
N ASN A 298 -1.03 -21.37 -2.73
CA ASN A 298 -2.45 -21.72 -2.76
C ASN A 298 -2.81 -22.76 -1.70
N LYS A 299 -1.95 -23.77 -1.45
CA LYS A 299 -2.17 -24.74 -0.36
C LYS A 299 -2.15 -24.10 1.03
N PHE A 300 -1.39 -23.01 1.20
CA PHE A 300 -1.38 -22.22 2.43
C PHE A 300 -2.51 -21.19 2.49
N ASN A 301 -3.40 -21.13 1.49
CA ASN A 301 -4.42 -20.08 1.35
C ASN A 301 -3.82 -18.66 1.41
N GLN A 302 -2.61 -18.49 0.86
CA GLN A 302 -1.89 -17.21 0.85
C GLN A 302 -1.98 -16.53 -0.52
N SER A 303 -2.54 -15.33 -0.52
CA SER A 303 -2.50 -14.44 -1.69
C SER A 303 -1.29 -13.51 -1.60
N THR A 304 -0.11 -14.05 -1.88
CA THR A 304 1.16 -13.31 -1.87
C THR A 304 1.39 -12.64 -3.23
N PRO A 305 1.55 -11.30 -3.29
CA PRO A 305 1.87 -10.61 -4.54
C PRO A 305 3.23 -11.05 -5.10
N ILE A 306 3.29 -11.17 -6.43
CA ILE A 306 4.53 -11.53 -7.15
C ILE A 306 4.91 -10.38 -8.09
N VAL A 307 6.17 -9.92 -7.98
CA VAL A 307 6.77 -8.97 -8.90
C VAL A 307 7.71 -9.73 -9.83
N TYR A 308 7.42 -9.72 -11.12
CA TYR A 308 8.23 -10.40 -12.12
C TYR A 308 9.43 -9.53 -12.53
N VAL A 309 10.64 -10.03 -12.31
CA VAL A 309 11.89 -9.36 -12.66
C VAL A 309 12.54 -10.08 -13.84
N LEU A 310 12.51 -9.42 -15.00
CA LEU A 310 13.21 -9.84 -16.20
C LEU A 310 14.64 -9.27 -16.13
N SER A 311 15.58 -10.06 -15.62
CA SER A 311 16.94 -9.61 -15.31
C SER A 311 17.89 -9.68 -16.51
N LYS A 312 19.04 -9.01 -16.39
CA LYS A 312 20.08 -8.90 -17.43
C LYS A 312 19.60 -8.19 -18.70
N GLY A 313 18.69 -7.23 -18.54
CA GLY A 313 18.19 -6.34 -19.59
C GLY A 313 19.14 -5.19 -19.90
N ASP A 314 20.39 -5.52 -20.22
CA ASP A 314 21.44 -4.52 -20.44
C ASP A 314 21.17 -3.69 -21.72
N SER A 315 21.52 -2.41 -21.70
CA SER A 315 21.14 -1.44 -22.76
C SER A 315 21.69 -1.77 -24.15
N ASP A 316 22.84 -2.43 -24.19
CA ASP A 316 23.52 -2.86 -25.42
C ASP A 316 22.82 -4.06 -26.09
N ILE A 317 22.10 -4.90 -25.33
CA ILE A 317 21.44 -6.11 -25.86
C ILE A 317 19.92 -6.01 -25.93
N ILE A 318 19.29 -5.12 -25.14
CA ILE A 318 17.83 -5.08 -24.97
C ILE A 318 17.06 -4.83 -26.28
N ASN A 319 17.71 -4.16 -27.23
CA ASN A 319 17.12 -3.84 -28.53
C ASN A 319 17.33 -4.92 -29.59
N SER A 320 18.14 -5.94 -29.30
CA SER A 320 18.39 -7.04 -30.22
C SER A 320 17.11 -7.84 -30.48
N ARG A 321 17.02 -8.41 -31.69
CA ARG A 321 15.86 -9.21 -32.11
C ARG A 321 15.62 -10.40 -31.17
N GLU A 322 16.70 -11.11 -30.83
CA GLU A 322 16.67 -12.26 -29.93
C GLU A 322 16.09 -11.91 -28.55
N ILE A 323 16.59 -10.84 -27.91
CA ILE A 323 16.12 -10.46 -26.58
C ILE A 323 14.66 -9.98 -26.60
N LYS A 324 14.24 -9.26 -27.66
CA LYS A 324 12.83 -8.86 -27.84
C LYS A 324 11.92 -10.07 -28.00
N GLU A 325 12.33 -11.08 -28.76
CA GLU A 325 11.62 -12.35 -28.91
C GLU A 325 11.55 -13.10 -27.58
N ASN A 326 12.66 -13.19 -26.84
CA ASN A 326 12.70 -13.81 -25.51
C ASN A 326 11.74 -13.15 -24.52
N ILE A 327 11.73 -11.81 -24.44
CA ILE A 327 10.80 -11.06 -23.59
C ILE A 327 9.36 -11.35 -23.97
N LYS A 328 9.05 -11.43 -25.27
CA LYS A 328 7.70 -11.76 -25.75
C LYS A 328 7.28 -13.18 -25.33
N ILE A 329 8.18 -14.16 -25.42
CA ILE A 329 7.94 -15.54 -24.98
C ILE A 329 7.65 -15.57 -23.48
N ILE A 330 8.52 -14.96 -22.66
CA ILE A 330 8.35 -14.92 -21.20
C ILE A 330 7.01 -14.28 -20.83
N LYS A 331 6.64 -13.16 -21.47
CA LYS A 331 5.36 -12.50 -21.24
C LYS A 331 4.17 -13.38 -21.57
N GLY A 332 4.23 -14.13 -22.67
CA GLY A 332 3.20 -15.11 -23.03
C GLY A 332 3.03 -16.15 -21.92
N MET A 333 4.13 -16.79 -21.53
CA MET A 333 4.12 -17.81 -20.47
C MET A 333 3.62 -17.26 -19.12
N LEU A 334 4.00 -16.03 -18.76
CA LEU A 334 3.53 -15.40 -17.53
C LEU A 334 2.04 -15.03 -17.58
N LYS A 335 1.54 -14.61 -18.76
CA LYS A 335 0.13 -14.29 -18.96
C LYS A 335 -0.76 -15.51 -18.75
N ASP A 336 -0.32 -16.69 -19.20
CA ASP A 336 -1.07 -17.94 -19.03
C ASP A 336 -1.16 -18.39 -17.55
N ILE A 337 -0.33 -17.83 -16.67
CA ILE A 337 -0.18 -18.26 -15.27
C ILE A 337 -0.68 -17.19 -14.30
N SER A 338 -0.64 -15.92 -14.68
CA SER A 338 -1.09 -14.80 -13.86
C SER A 338 -2.60 -14.62 -13.98
N THR A 339 -3.27 -14.51 -12.85
CA THR A 339 -4.68 -14.14 -12.77
C THR A 339 -4.88 -12.62 -12.69
N GLU A 340 -3.81 -11.86 -12.42
CA GLU A 340 -3.83 -10.39 -12.35
C GLU A 340 -3.56 -9.79 -13.74
N GLU A 341 -4.47 -8.94 -14.21
CA GLU A 341 -4.27 -8.07 -15.38
C GLU A 341 -4.34 -6.57 -14.97
N PRO A 342 -3.40 -5.72 -15.43
CA PRO A 342 -2.28 -6.03 -16.30
C PRO A 342 -1.12 -6.74 -15.57
N LEU A 343 -0.44 -7.64 -16.28
CA LEU A 343 0.77 -8.32 -15.79
C LEU A 343 1.89 -7.29 -15.51
N GLU A 344 2.26 -7.13 -14.24
CA GLU A 344 3.33 -6.22 -13.84
C GLU A 344 4.71 -6.92 -13.87
N TYR A 345 5.61 -6.44 -14.72
CA TYR A 345 6.98 -6.95 -14.84
C TYR A 345 7.97 -5.80 -15.00
N PHE A 346 9.22 -6.03 -14.57
CA PHE A 346 10.30 -5.06 -14.67
C PHE A 346 11.51 -5.66 -15.37
N ILE A 347 11.96 -5.00 -16.43
CA ILE A 347 13.24 -5.32 -17.07
C ILE A 347 14.34 -4.61 -16.28
N THR A 348 15.32 -5.35 -15.81
CA THR A 348 16.35 -4.82 -14.90
C THR A 348 17.77 -5.14 -15.35
N SER A 349 18.67 -4.20 -15.07
CA SER A 349 20.12 -4.34 -15.28
C SER A 349 20.88 -3.78 -14.08
N ILE A 350 21.92 -4.48 -13.65
CA ILE A 350 22.83 -4.01 -12.59
C ILE A 350 23.64 -2.77 -13.01
N PHE A 351 23.80 -2.55 -14.32
CA PHE A 351 24.43 -1.34 -14.86
C PHE A 351 23.46 -0.15 -14.88
N GLN A 352 22.17 -0.40 -14.67
CA GLN A 352 21.11 0.60 -14.63
C GLN A 352 20.35 0.51 -13.31
N ILE A 353 21.00 0.91 -12.21
CA ILE A 353 20.47 0.83 -10.83
C ILE A 353 19.01 1.30 -10.69
N PHE A 354 18.59 2.29 -11.47
CA PHE A 354 17.22 2.79 -11.44
C PHE A 354 16.17 1.75 -11.79
N THR A 355 16.46 0.82 -12.71
CA THR A 355 15.54 -0.26 -13.08
C THR A 355 15.29 -1.19 -11.90
N ILE A 356 16.34 -1.44 -11.10
CA ILE A 356 16.32 -2.23 -9.88
C ILE A 356 15.54 -1.50 -8.78
N LEU A 357 15.88 -0.23 -8.52
CA LEU A 357 15.20 0.58 -7.50
C LEU A 357 13.71 0.74 -7.80
N ARG A 358 13.35 0.85 -9.08
CA ARG A 358 11.97 0.92 -9.53
C ARG A 358 11.22 -0.38 -9.25
N ALA A 359 11.76 -1.52 -9.69
CA ALA A 359 11.16 -2.83 -9.43
C ALA A 359 10.98 -3.04 -7.92
N PHE A 360 12.00 -2.70 -7.13
CA PHE A 360 11.94 -2.79 -5.68
C PHE A 360 10.89 -1.85 -5.07
N SER A 361 10.85 -0.58 -5.49
CA SER A 361 9.86 0.41 -5.02
C SER A 361 8.44 -0.03 -5.30
N SER A 362 8.16 -0.51 -6.51
CA SER A 362 6.84 -1.06 -6.86
C SER A 362 6.46 -2.18 -5.89
N GLY A 363 7.33 -3.18 -5.71
CA GLY A 363 7.05 -4.29 -4.79
C GLY A 363 6.84 -3.84 -3.35
N ILE A 364 7.68 -2.95 -2.83
CA ILE A 364 7.54 -2.38 -1.48
C ILE A 364 6.22 -1.61 -1.34
N SER A 365 5.81 -0.85 -2.36
CA SER A 365 4.54 -0.13 -2.32
C SER A 365 3.34 -1.05 -2.16
N LYS A 366 3.36 -2.26 -2.76
CA LYS A 366 2.29 -3.27 -2.65
C LYS A 366 2.10 -3.79 -1.22
N LEU A 367 3.13 -3.70 -0.38
CA LEU A 367 3.06 -4.13 1.02
C LEU A 367 2.34 -3.13 1.93
N SER A 368 2.01 -1.94 1.41
CA SER A 368 1.29 -0.96 2.19
C SER A 368 -0.22 -1.09 2.05
N PRO A 369 -0.96 -1.23 3.17
CA PRO A 369 -2.42 -1.27 3.12
C PRO A 369 -3.02 0.06 2.69
N ASN A 370 -2.32 1.18 2.90
CA ASN A 370 -2.84 2.53 2.67
C ASN A 370 -2.58 3.03 1.24
N ARG A 371 -1.87 2.25 0.39
CA ARG A 371 -1.43 2.68 -0.94
C ARG A 371 -2.57 3.22 -1.80
N ASN A 372 -3.69 2.51 -1.86
CA ASN A 372 -4.79 2.86 -2.76
C ASN A 372 -5.45 4.19 -2.36
N LEU A 373 -5.59 4.45 -1.06
CA LEU A 373 -6.14 5.71 -0.56
C LEU A 373 -5.14 6.87 -0.73
N ILE A 374 -3.85 6.63 -0.59
CA ILE A 374 -2.82 7.65 -0.90
C ILE A 374 -2.85 8.00 -2.39
N ASN A 375 -2.94 7.00 -3.27
CA ASN A 375 -3.06 7.22 -4.72
C ASN A 375 -4.35 7.98 -5.06
N HIS A 376 -5.46 7.70 -4.37
CA HIS A 376 -6.70 8.45 -4.49
C HIS A 376 -6.51 9.93 -4.12
N ASN A 377 -5.95 10.21 -2.94
CA ASN A 377 -5.69 11.57 -2.47
C ASN A 377 -4.71 12.31 -3.40
N LEU A 378 -3.68 11.60 -3.88
CA LEU A 378 -2.71 12.15 -4.83
C LEU A 378 -3.36 12.48 -6.17
N LYS A 379 -4.29 11.65 -6.65
CA LYS A 379 -5.08 11.89 -7.87
C LYS A 379 -5.97 13.12 -7.72
N ILE A 380 -6.71 13.24 -6.61
CA ILE A 380 -7.53 14.42 -6.32
C ILE A 380 -6.67 15.69 -6.33
N PHE A 381 -5.57 15.69 -5.59
CA PHE A 381 -4.64 16.82 -5.52
C PHE A 381 -4.07 17.17 -6.90
N SER A 382 -3.67 16.16 -7.68
CA SER A 382 -3.08 16.35 -9.00
C SER A 382 -4.10 16.90 -10.00
N ASN A 383 -5.34 16.42 -9.97
CA ASN A 383 -6.43 16.96 -10.78
C ASN A 383 -6.74 18.41 -10.40
N ALA A 384 -6.83 18.70 -9.09
CA ALA A 384 -7.09 20.03 -8.57
C ALA A 384 -6.00 21.03 -8.98
N THR A 385 -4.73 20.61 -8.98
CA THR A 385 -3.58 21.42 -9.39
C THR A 385 -3.31 21.38 -10.89
N LYS A 386 -4.04 20.53 -11.63
CA LYS A 386 -3.86 20.22 -13.05
C LYS A 386 -2.42 19.74 -13.35
N THR A 387 -1.76 18.99 -12.49
CA THR A 387 -0.42 18.45 -12.80
C THR A 387 -0.53 17.32 -13.82
N TYR A 388 0.50 17.13 -14.65
CA TYR A 388 0.53 16.06 -15.64
C TYR A 388 1.00 14.74 -15.04
N LEU A 389 1.90 14.84 -14.07
CA LEU A 389 2.47 13.72 -13.33
C LEU A 389 2.83 14.21 -11.94
N THR A 390 2.54 13.37 -10.95
CA THR A 390 2.91 13.61 -9.56
C THR A 390 3.48 12.33 -8.97
N LEU A 391 4.69 12.37 -8.42
CA LEU A 391 5.28 11.26 -7.68
C LEU A 391 5.52 11.67 -6.24
N LEU A 392 5.03 10.86 -5.32
CA LEU A 392 5.38 10.95 -3.91
C LEU A 392 6.51 9.97 -3.62
N LEU A 393 7.58 10.49 -3.02
CA LEU A 393 8.84 9.80 -2.85
C LEU A 393 9.23 9.74 -1.38
N SER A 394 9.79 8.61 -0.96
CA SER A 394 10.49 8.49 0.32
C SER A 394 11.72 9.40 0.37
N ASN A 395 12.31 9.57 1.55
CA ASN A 395 13.59 10.27 1.67
C ASN A 395 14.66 9.71 0.73
N ASP A 396 14.67 8.40 0.47
CA ASP A 396 15.69 7.76 -0.38
C ASP A 396 15.32 7.76 -1.87
N GLY A 397 14.23 8.42 -2.23
CA GLY A 397 13.76 8.56 -3.61
C GLY A 397 12.96 7.36 -4.11
N LEU A 398 12.52 6.45 -3.22
CA LEU A 398 11.62 5.35 -3.58
C LEU A 398 10.23 5.91 -3.87
N VAL A 399 9.62 5.49 -4.97
CA VAL A 399 8.25 5.89 -5.33
C VAL A 399 7.26 5.16 -4.44
N LEU A 400 6.46 5.92 -3.70
CA LEU A 400 5.45 5.40 -2.76
C LEU A 400 4.04 5.48 -3.33
N ALA A 401 3.78 6.54 -4.09
CA ALA A 401 2.52 6.78 -4.77
C ALA A 401 2.78 7.62 -6.02
N ASP A 402 1.89 7.45 -7.00
CA ASP A 402 2.05 8.00 -8.33
C ASP A 402 0.69 8.41 -8.92
N PHE A 403 0.72 9.45 -9.73
CA PHE A 403 -0.42 9.88 -10.53
C PHE A 403 0.06 10.31 -11.91
N TYR A 404 -0.69 9.91 -12.93
CA TYR A 404 -0.41 10.24 -14.33
C TYR A 404 -1.69 10.67 -15.04
N SER A 405 -1.63 11.84 -15.68
CA SER A 405 -2.70 12.32 -16.56
C SER A 405 -2.50 11.81 -17.97
N SER A 406 -3.58 11.37 -18.63
CA SER A 406 -3.58 11.04 -20.07
C SER A 406 -3.14 12.22 -20.96
N ARG A 407 -3.22 13.46 -20.46
CA ARG A 407 -2.75 14.68 -21.15
C ARG A 407 -1.23 14.81 -21.18
N ALA A 408 -0.50 14.05 -20.35
CA ALA A 408 0.95 14.16 -20.23
C ALA A 408 1.70 13.72 -21.49
N SER A 409 1.15 12.78 -22.25
CA SER A 409 1.73 12.29 -23.52
C SER A 409 1.86 13.39 -24.58
N LYS A 410 0.95 14.36 -24.59
CA LYS A 410 1.00 15.52 -25.50
C LYS A 410 2.13 16.49 -25.15
N LEU A 411 2.43 16.65 -23.86
CA LEU A 411 3.46 17.58 -23.38
C LEU A 411 4.87 17.02 -23.63
N THR A 412 5.08 15.74 -23.36
CA THR A 412 6.41 15.12 -23.41
C THR A 412 6.78 14.53 -24.77
N LYS A 413 5.83 14.50 -25.72
CA LYS A 413 5.94 13.79 -27.00
C LYS A 413 6.19 12.28 -26.84
N ILE A 414 6.03 11.74 -25.63
CA ILE A 414 6.10 10.30 -25.35
C ILE A 414 4.70 9.74 -25.56
N SER A 415 4.56 8.90 -26.58
CA SER A 415 3.27 8.41 -27.08
C SER A 415 2.59 7.40 -26.15
N LYS A 416 3.33 6.75 -25.24
CA LYS A 416 2.81 5.78 -24.27
C LYS A 416 2.90 6.31 -22.84
N SER A 417 1.78 6.31 -22.11
CA SER A 417 1.73 6.66 -20.69
C SER A 417 2.71 5.83 -19.87
N GLU A 418 2.78 4.52 -20.11
CA GLU A 418 3.74 3.63 -19.45
C GLU A 418 5.19 4.06 -19.66
N GLU A 419 5.58 4.50 -20.86
CA GLU A 419 6.96 4.92 -21.12
C GLU A 419 7.31 6.22 -20.40
N LEU A 420 6.36 7.15 -20.30
CA LEU A 420 6.51 8.36 -19.50
C LEU A 420 6.67 8.05 -18.01
N VAL A 421 5.79 7.19 -17.49
CA VAL A 421 5.83 6.66 -16.11
C VAL A 421 7.20 6.05 -15.84
N ASN A 422 7.66 5.20 -16.75
CA ASN A 422 8.96 4.56 -16.66
C ASN A 422 10.09 5.58 -16.54
N VAL A 423 10.12 6.63 -17.39
CA VAL A 423 11.19 7.65 -17.35
C VAL A 423 11.21 8.41 -16.03
N PHE A 424 10.05 8.81 -15.51
CA PHE A 424 9.99 9.62 -14.29
C PHE A 424 10.23 8.82 -13.02
N GLU A 425 9.73 7.58 -12.92
CA GLU A 425 10.04 6.70 -11.79
C GLU A 425 11.54 6.34 -11.75
N VAL A 426 12.16 6.21 -12.92
CA VAL A 426 13.59 5.98 -13.07
C VAL A 426 14.43 7.20 -12.66
N THR A 427 13.97 8.40 -12.97
CA THR A 427 14.73 9.64 -12.72
C THR A 427 14.45 10.23 -11.33
N ALA A 428 13.31 9.93 -10.70
CA ALA A 428 12.95 10.43 -9.39
C ALA A 428 14.02 10.21 -8.28
N PRO A 429 14.65 9.02 -8.15
CA PRO A 429 15.75 8.84 -7.20
C PRO A 429 16.95 9.76 -7.48
N GLN A 430 17.20 10.10 -8.74
CA GLN A 430 18.29 11.02 -9.12
C GLN A 430 17.97 12.45 -8.70
N PHE A 431 16.73 12.90 -8.89
CA PHE A 431 16.29 14.20 -8.39
C PHE A 431 16.43 14.29 -6.86
N ALA A 432 16.06 13.24 -6.13
CA ALA A 432 16.25 13.17 -4.69
C ALA A 432 17.74 13.24 -4.30
N MET A 433 18.59 12.47 -4.98
CA MET A 433 20.04 12.48 -4.73
C MET A 433 20.68 13.84 -5.04
N LEU A 434 20.38 14.42 -6.21
CA LEU A 434 20.86 15.74 -6.61
C LEU A 434 20.41 16.80 -5.61
N PHE A 435 19.14 16.79 -5.22
CA PHE A 435 18.61 17.70 -4.21
C PHE A 435 19.37 17.57 -2.89
N LYS A 436 19.61 16.35 -2.40
CA LYS A 436 20.39 16.09 -1.16
C LYS A 436 21.85 16.54 -1.27
N ILE A 437 22.46 16.46 -2.45
CA ILE A 437 23.83 16.94 -2.66
C ILE A 437 23.84 18.46 -2.64
N PHE A 438 22.97 19.10 -3.43
CA PHE A 438 22.90 20.55 -3.52
C PHE A 438 22.46 21.20 -2.20
N SER A 439 21.60 20.56 -1.41
CA SER A 439 21.14 21.11 -0.13
C SER A 439 22.27 21.23 0.91
N LYS A 440 23.36 20.48 0.75
CA LYS A 440 24.57 20.60 1.59
C LYS A 440 25.38 21.85 1.25
N PHE A 441 25.27 22.35 0.02
CA PHE A 441 25.83 23.64 -0.35
C PHE A 441 24.84 24.71 0.10
N LYS A 442 25.26 25.67 0.93
CA LYS A 442 24.46 26.79 1.52
C LYS A 442 23.69 27.68 0.49
N ALA A 443 23.60 27.28 -0.78
CA ALA A 443 22.95 27.97 -1.88
C ALA A 443 21.44 27.69 -1.99
N LEU A 444 20.93 26.54 -1.52
CA LEU A 444 19.49 26.25 -1.56
C LEU A 444 18.77 26.99 -0.42
N ARG A 445 18.34 28.22 -0.68
CA ARG A 445 17.47 28.99 0.23
C ARG A 445 16.03 28.46 0.31
N LYS A 446 15.64 27.55 -0.59
CA LYS A 446 14.29 26.98 -0.69
C LYS A 446 14.36 25.46 -0.70
N GLU A 447 13.38 24.83 -0.06
CA GLU A 447 13.20 23.38 -0.03
C GLU A 447 12.62 22.83 -1.35
N GLU A 448 13.09 23.34 -2.49
CA GLU A 448 12.61 22.98 -3.82
C GLU A 448 13.72 23.10 -4.88
N ALA A 449 13.60 22.33 -5.95
CA ALA A 449 14.40 22.42 -7.16
C ALA A 449 13.48 22.46 -8.38
N ILE A 450 13.87 23.23 -9.40
CA ILE A 450 13.10 23.38 -10.65
C ILE A 450 14.04 23.03 -11.80
N PHE A 451 13.62 22.10 -12.65
CA PHE A 451 14.33 21.71 -13.85
C PHE A 451 13.45 22.01 -15.07
N LYS A 452 13.93 22.87 -15.97
CA LYS A 452 13.21 23.23 -17.21
C LYS A 452 13.71 22.32 -18.33
N VAL A 453 12.82 21.56 -18.95
CA VAL A 453 13.11 20.60 -20.01
C VAL A 453 12.18 20.87 -21.18
N ALA A 454 12.70 21.56 -22.21
CA ALA A 454 11.90 22.07 -23.33
C ALA A 454 10.65 22.83 -22.84
N ASP A 455 9.46 22.40 -23.23
CA ASP A 455 8.17 23.01 -22.86
C ASP A 455 7.60 22.49 -21.53
N SER A 456 8.38 21.68 -20.80
CA SER A 456 7.98 21.08 -19.54
C SER A 456 8.87 21.53 -18.39
N ILE A 457 8.30 21.51 -17.18
CA ILE A 457 8.96 21.90 -15.94
C ILE A 457 8.78 20.76 -14.95
N ILE A 458 9.91 20.28 -14.44
CA ILE A 458 9.96 19.33 -13.34
C ILE A 458 10.16 20.13 -12.07
N LEU A 459 9.14 20.16 -11.22
CA LEU A 459 9.20 20.78 -9.91
C LEU A 459 9.42 19.68 -8.88
N PHE A 460 10.53 19.76 -8.16
CA PHE A 460 10.88 18.83 -7.09
C PHE A 460 10.81 19.56 -5.77
N LYS A 461 9.96 19.12 -4.84
CA LYS A 461 9.74 19.79 -3.56
C LYS A 461 10.00 18.82 -2.41
N LYS A 462 10.83 19.23 -1.46
CA LYS A 462 10.94 18.54 -0.18
C LYS A 462 9.75 18.92 0.69
N ILE A 463 9.18 17.93 1.36
CA ILE A 463 8.09 18.06 2.31
C ILE A 463 8.45 17.34 3.61
N GLN A 464 7.85 17.76 4.71
CA GLN A 464 8.03 17.15 6.01
C GLN A 464 6.70 16.56 6.48
N VAL A 465 6.72 15.29 6.87
CA VAL A 465 5.58 14.53 7.38
C VAL A 465 5.96 14.02 8.77
N ALA A 466 5.48 14.72 9.80
CA ALA A 466 6.01 14.62 11.17
C ALA A 466 7.55 14.76 11.20
N ASP A 467 8.28 13.74 11.63
CA ASP A 467 9.76 13.79 11.74
C ASP A 467 10.47 13.28 10.48
N ASN A 468 9.71 12.89 9.44
CA ASN A 468 10.26 12.28 8.25
C ASN A 468 10.29 13.24 7.06
N ASN A 469 11.42 13.24 6.34
CA ASN A 469 11.57 13.96 5.09
C ASN A 469 11.06 13.12 3.92
N MET A 470 10.28 13.73 3.05
CA MET A 470 9.78 13.14 1.81
C MET A 470 9.97 14.12 0.66
N PHE A 471 9.73 13.66 -0.56
CA PHE A 471 9.74 14.52 -1.74
C PHE A 471 8.48 14.34 -2.57
N ILE A 472 8.03 15.42 -3.20
CA ILE A 472 7.05 15.34 -4.28
C ILE A 472 7.67 15.88 -5.55
N LEU A 473 7.62 15.08 -6.62
CA LEU A 473 8.01 15.47 -7.96
C LEU A 473 6.76 15.74 -8.78
N PHE A 474 6.73 16.88 -9.46
CA PHE A 474 5.66 17.29 -10.35
C PHE A 474 6.16 17.51 -11.77
N LEU A 475 5.37 17.11 -12.76
CA LEU A 475 5.50 17.55 -14.14
C LEU A 475 4.40 18.57 -14.46
N ILE A 476 4.80 19.78 -14.83
CA ILE A 476 3.92 20.89 -15.23
C ILE A 476 4.39 21.50 -16.56
N ASP A 477 3.52 22.22 -17.25
CA ASP A 477 3.83 22.97 -18.48
C ASP A 477 4.21 24.43 -18.20
N ASN A 478 3.87 24.96 -17.03
CA ASN A 478 4.03 26.36 -16.70
C ASN A 478 4.35 26.56 -15.21
N GLU A 479 5.36 27.40 -14.93
CA GLU A 479 5.81 27.71 -13.57
C GLU A 479 4.71 28.38 -12.73
N LYS A 480 3.76 29.09 -13.35
CA LYS A 480 2.59 29.67 -12.66
C LYS A 480 1.73 28.62 -11.94
N ARG A 481 1.72 27.36 -12.39
CA ARG A 481 0.98 26.27 -11.69
C ARG A 481 1.51 26.02 -10.28
N LYS A 482 2.76 26.42 -10.00
CA LYS A 482 3.38 26.35 -8.68
C LYS A 482 2.56 27.03 -7.59
N GLU A 483 1.97 28.19 -7.88
CA GLU A 483 1.14 28.92 -6.90
C GLU A 483 -0.05 28.07 -6.47
N LYS A 484 -0.73 27.44 -7.44
CA LYS A 484 -1.86 26.54 -7.18
C LYS A 484 -1.44 25.25 -6.46
N ILE A 485 -0.27 24.70 -6.80
CA ILE A 485 0.29 23.54 -6.09
C ILE A 485 0.52 23.92 -4.63
N TYR A 486 1.12 25.08 -4.37
CA TYR A 486 1.50 25.47 -3.00
C TYR A 486 0.31 25.89 -2.17
N SER A 487 -0.74 26.46 -2.76
CA SER A 487 -1.96 26.77 -2.04
C SER A 487 -2.71 25.51 -1.59
N LYS A 488 -2.64 24.41 -2.34
CA LYS A 488 -3.36 23.14 -2.06
C LYS A 488 -2.52 22.08 -1.35
N LEU A 489 -1.19 22.23 -1.34
CA LEU A 489 -0.29 21.24 -0.76
C LEU A 489 -0.49 21.06 0.76
N PRO A 490 -0.74 22.11 1.57
CA PRO A 490 -1.03 21.94 3.00
C PRO A 490 -2.24 21.03 3.23
N ASP A 491 -3.35 21.26 2.53
CA ASP A 491 -4.57 20.45 2.66
C ASP A 491 -4.30 18.98 2.29
N PHE A 492 -3.60 18.75 1.18
CA PHE A 492 -3.18 17.41 0.77
C PHE A 492 -2.33 16.72 1.85
N LEU A 493 -1.37 17.44 2.45
CA LEU A 493 -0.52 16.88 3.50
C LEU A 493 -1.33 16.61 4.78
N ILE A 494 -2.22 17.50 5.20
CA ILE A 494 -3.09 17.28 6.36
C ILE A 494 -3.95 16.03 6.14
N HIS A 495 -4.55 15.89 4.95
CA HIS A 495 -5.41 14.75 4.62
C HIS A 495 -4.64 13.45 4.37
N THR A 496 -3.34 13.48 4.11
CA THR A 496 -2.58 12.26 3.75
C THR A 496 -1.52 11.90 4.80
N LYS A 497 -1.21 12.79 5.74
CA LYS A 497 -0.15 12.62 6.75
C LYS A 497 -0.27 11.29 7.48
N ASP A 498 -1.44 10.94 8.00
CA ASP A 498 -1.62 9.74 8.80
C ASP A 498 -1.48 8.45 7.98
N LEU A 499 -1.90 8.50 6.71
CA LEU A 499 -1.66 7.41 5.76
C LEU A 499 -0.16 7.23 5.48
N LEU A 500 0.57 8.34 5.39
CA LEU A 500 2.00 8.39 5.12
C LEU A 500 2.86 8.00 6.32
N LEU A 501 2.46 8.35 7.54
CA LEU A 501 3.22 7.99 8.75
C LEU A 501 3.33 6.47 8.87
N ARG A 502 2.27 5.73 8.57
CA ARG A 502 2.28 4.25 8.55
C ARG A 502 3.05 3.65 7.36
N PHE A 503 3.49 4.47 6.42
CA PHE A 503 4.38 4.12 5.31
C PHE A 503 5.86 4.35 5.63
N ILE A 504 6.17 5.06 6.71
CA ILE A 504 7.55 5.50 7.02
C ILE A 504 8.01 5.01 8.40
N ALA A 505 7.08 4.93 9.37
CA ALA A 505 7.36 4.73 10.79
C ALA A 505 6.80 3.44 11.36
#